data_AF-A0A428PKD5-F1
#
_entry.id   AF-A0A428PKD5-F1
#
_cell.length_a   1.000
_cell.length_b   1.000
_cell.length_c   1.000
_cell.angle_alpha   90.00
_cell.angle_beta   90.00
_cell.angle_gamma   90.00
#
_symmetry.space_group_name_H-M   'P 1'
#
loop_
_entity.id
_entity.type
_entity.pdbx_description
1 polymer ?
#
loop_
_entity_poly.entity_id
_entity_poly.type
_entity_poly.pdbx_seq_one_letter_code
_entity_poly.pdbx_strand_id
1 'polypeptide(L)'
;MLTLHDNRLLSDPNIVYDEADCRGNIAAKTLLRAVSHRYIKGAQRNGPFLLQFTDLHASNIFVGEAWNVTCLLDLEWVCALPSEMLVVLYWFTGYKVNGPKGDRLEEFNTIRYEFIRILDVKERKVGAKHRTSLSVVMEEMWDSKGVWFWYYIESVNAMYYLVADRLCPQYGESLSPKV
;
A
#
# COMPACT_ATOMS: atom_id res chain seq x y z
N MET A 1 1.01 4.16 12.93
CA MET A 1 1.96 3.85 11.84
C MET A 1 3.18 4.77 11.86
N LEU A 2 3.12 6.06 11.50
CA LEU A 2 4.32 6.91 11.48
C LEU A 2 5.05 7.01 12.85
N THR A 3 4.32 7.18 13.95
CA THR A 3 4.92 7.15 15.30
C THR A 3 5.58 5.80 15.64
N LEU A 4 5.09 4.69 15.10
CA LEU A 4 5.71 3.36 15.29
C LEU A 4 7.09 3.33 14.62
N HIS A 5 7.20 3.86 13.40
CA HIS A 5 8.47 3.95 12.68
C HIS A 5 9.49 4.86 13.39
N ASP A 6 9.03 5.93 14.03
CA ASP A 6 9.89 6.79 14.84
C ASP A 6 10.36 6.07 16.10
N ASN A 7 9.44 5.44 16.84
CA ASN A 7 9.80 4.69 18.03
C ASN A 7 10.80 3.58 17.71
N ARG A 8 10.60 2.86 16.60
CA ARG A 8 11.54 1.82 16.15
C ARG A 8 12.93 2.40 15.85
N LEU A 9 13.01 3.59 15.25
CA LEU A 9 14.30 4.27 15.01
C LEU A 9 15.04 4.58 16.31
N LEU A 10 14.29 4.98 17.33
CA LEU A 10 14.83 5.43 18.61
C LEU A 10 15.19 4.26 19.53
N SER A 11 14.47 3.13 19.42
CA SER A 11 14.63 1.99 20.33
C SER A 11 15.54 0.89 19.82
N ASP A 12 15.66 0.72 18.50
CA ASP A 12 16.42 -0.38 17.89
C ASP A 12 17.82 0.11 17.48
N PRO A 13 18.89 -0.27 18.21
CA PRO A 13 20.24 0.17 17.90
C PRO A 13 20.80 -0.42 16.59
N ASN A 14 20.16 -1.45 16.03
CA ASN A 14 20.63 -2.14 14.82
C ASN A 14 19.90 -1.68 13.55
N ILE A 15 19.05 -0.66 13.64
CA ILE A 15 18.21 -0.22 12.52
C ILE A 15 18.96 0.66 11.51
N VAL A 16 20.11 1.22 11.91
CA VAL A 16 20.96 2.07 11.09
C VAL A 16 22.38 1.52 11.08
N TYR A 17 23.01 1.53 9.90
CA TYR A 17 24.38 1.03 9.74
C TYR A 17 25.42 2.12 10.06
N ASP A 18 25.17 3.35 9.64
CA ASP A 18 26.06 4.49 9.83
C ASP A 18 25.28 5.81 9.91
N GLU A 19 26.02 6.92 10.02
CA GLU A 19 25.44 8.26 10.11
C GLU A 19 24.66 8.66 8.85
N ALA A 20 25.13 8.30 7.66
CA ALA A 20 24.48 8.66 6.41
C ALA A 20 23.16 7.91 6.25
N ASP A 21 23.14 6.61 6.56
CA ASP A 21 21.94 5.78 6.64
C ASP A 21 20.96 6.35 7.67
N CYS A 22 21.43 6.73 8.86
CA CYS A 22 20.59 7.37 9.87
C CYS A 22 19.92 8.65 9.37
N ARG A 23 20.69 9.57 8.75
CA ARG A 23 20.15 10.80 8.15
C ARG A 23 19.12 10.49 7.07
N GLY A 24 19.37 9.50 6.22
CA GLY A 24 18.43 9.04 5.20
C GLY A 24 17.10 8.54 5.80
N ASN A 25 17.15 7.70 6.84
CA ASN A 25 15.93 7.19 7.47
C ASN A 25 15.13 8.31 8.14
N ILE A 26 15.79 9.29 8.78
CA ILE A 26 15.13 10.47 9.35
C ILE A 26 14.48 11.30 8.24
N ALA A 27 15.19 11.56 7.16
CA ALA A 27 14.67 12.33 6.02
C ALA A 27 13.45 11.65 5.39
N ALA A 28 13.50 10.34 5.15
CA ALA A 28 12.37 9.58 4.60
C ALA A 28 11.12 9.67 5.50
N LYS A 29 11.26 9.49 6.82
CA LYS A 29 10.14 9.58 7.78
C LYS A 29 9.59 11.00 7.88
N THR A 30 10.48 11.99 7.87
CA THR A 30 10.10 13.41 7.90
C THR A 30 9.30 13.77 6.66
N LEU A 31 9.75 13.32 5.48
CA LEU A 31 9.03 13.54 4.22
C LEU A 31 7.65 12.89 4.25
N LEU A 32 7.56 11.61 4.64
CA LEU A 32 6.27 10.90 4.77
C LEU A 32 5.29 11.64 5.67
N ARG A 33 5.77 12.15 6.81
CA ARG A 33 4.95 12.95 7.73
C ARG A 33 4.51 14.25 7.06
N ALA A 34 5.42 14.97 6.40
CA ALA A 34 5.12 16.23 5.74
C ALA A 34 4.06 16.07 4.65
N VAL A 35 4.10 14.99 3.86
CA VAL A 35 3.18 14.76 2.73
C VAL A 35 1.92 13.98 3.11
N SER A 36 1.83 13.44 4.33
CA SER A 36 0.72 12.58 4.79
C SER A 36 -0.67 13.19 4.57
N HIS A 37 -0.81 14.50 4.75
CA HIS A 37 -2.07 15.22 4.58
C HIS A 37 -2.62 15.18 3.14
N ARG A 38 -1.78 14.87 2.14
CA ARG A 38 -2.19 14.71 0.74
C ARG A 38 -2.86 13.35 0.48
N TYR A 39 -2.49 12.33 1.26
CA TYR A 39 -2.89 10.94 1.03
C TYR A 39 -3.87 10.41 2.08
N ILE A 40 -3.98 11.08 3.23
CA ILE A 40 -4.96 10.79 4.27
C ILE A 40 -6.03 11.88 4.23
N LYS A 41 -7.19 11.57 3.65
CA LYS A 41 -8.28 12.52 3.49
C LYS A 41 -8.87 12.87 4.84
N GLY A 42 -8.86 14.16 5.19
CA GLY A 42 -9.43 14.64 6.45
C GLY A 42 -10.87 14.17 6.70
N ALA A 43 -11.69 14.14 5.64
CA ALA A 43 -13.07 13.67 5.68
C ALA A 43 -13.23 12.16 5.97
N GLN A 44 -12.20 11.35 5.71
CA GLN A 44 -12.22 9.88 5.88
C GLN A 44 -11.40 9.39 7.09
N ARG A 45 -10.75 10.31 7.84
CA ARG A 45 -9.92 9.96 9.02
C ARG A 45 -10.66 9.19 10.10
N ASN A 46 -11.97 9.40 10.23
CA ASN A 46 -12.82 8.72 11.20
C ASN A 46 -13.64 7.59 10.57
N GLY A 47 -13.25 7.14 9.38
CA GLY A 47 -13.86 6.04 8.65
C GLY A 47 -14.55 6.46 7.34
N PRO A 48 -15.11 5.47 6.61
CA PRO A 48 -15.28 4.09 7.04
C PRO A 48 -13.97 3.30 7.11
N PHE A 49 -13.86 2.41 8.10
CA PHE A 49 -12.81 1.39 8.17
C PHE A 49 -13.37 0.09 7.57
N LEU A 50 -12.59 -0.55 6.71
CA LEU A 50 -12.95 -1.78 6.02
C LEU A 50 -12.15 -2.93 6.62
N LEU A 51 -12.78 -4.10 6.68
CA LEU A 51 -12.08 -5.33 7.01
C LEU A 51 -11.18 -5.71 5.84
N GLN A 52 -9.87 -5.69 6.07
CA GLN A 52 -8.84 -5.92 5.05
C GLN A 52 -7.87 -7.00 5.53
N PHE A 53 -7.40 -7.81 4.59
CA PHE A 53 -6.34 -8.79 4.81
C PHE A 53 -4.99 -8.14 4.54
N THR A 54 -4.13 -8.06 5.54
CA THR A 54 -2.79 -7.48 5.39
C THR A 54 -1.76 -8.49 4.88
N ASP A 55 -2.06 -9.79 4.95
CA ASP A 55 -1.20 -10.86 4.43
C ASP A 55 -1.96 -11.84 3.51
N LEU A 56 -2.77 -11.30 2.59
CA LEU A 56 -3.42 -12.12 1.58
C LEU A 56 -2.44 -12.46 0.47
N HIS A 57 -2.18 -13.74 0.24
CA HIS A 57 -1.40 -14.25 -0.88
C HIS A 57 -2.00 -15.54 -1.45
N ALA A 58 -1.52 -15.95 -2.63
CA ALA A 58 -2.11 -17.06 -3.39
C ALA A 58 -2.24 -18.37 -2.59
N SER A 59 -1.26 -18.73 -1.75
CA SER A 59 -1.34 -19.96 -0.95
C SER A 59 -2.34 -19.91 0.21
N ASN A 60 -2.93 -18.75 0.51
CA ASN A 60 -4.01 -18.60 1.50
C ASN A 60 -5.40 -18.73 0.85
N ILE A 61 -5.47 -19.00 -0.47
CA ILE A 61 -6.72 -19.07 -1.23
C ILE A 61 -6.86 -20.44 -1.87
N PHE A 62 -7.96 -21.13 -1.58
CA PHE A 62 -8.36 -22.30 -2.35
C PHE A 62 -9.40 -21.95 -3.40
N VAL A 63 -9.26 -22.59 -4.55
CA VAL A 63 -10.19 -22.49 -5.68
C VAL A 63 -10.74 -23.87 -6.01
N GLY A 64 -12.02 -23.92 -6.41
CA GLY A 64 -12.66 -25.13 -6.91
C GLY A 64 -12.30 -25.40 -8.38
N GLU A 65 -12.86 -26.48 -8.94
CA GLU A 65 -12.67 -26.86 -10.35
C GLU A 65 -13.10 -25.77 -11.34
N ALA A 66 -14.11 -24.98 -10.98
CA ALA A 66 -14.59 -23.85 -11.78
C ALA A 66 -13.86 -22.52 -11.49
N TRP A 67 -12.70 -22.57 -10.82
CA TRP A 67 -11.90 -21.39 -10.41
C TRP A 67 -12.60 -20.40 -9.48
N ASN A 68 -13.73 -20.76 -8.87
CA ASN A 68 -14.34 -19.97 -7.82
C ASN A 68 -13.54 -20.13 -6.51
N VAL A 69 -13.36 -19.03 -5.77
CA VAL A 69 -12.78 -19.08 -4.42
C VAL A 69 -13.72 -19.90 -3.52
N THR A 70 -13.19 -20.95 -2.90
CA THR A 70 -13.95 -21.86 -2.02
C THR A 70 -13.58 -21.69 -0.56
N CYS A 71 -12.35 -21.29 -0.26
CA CYS A 71 -11.87 -21.11 1.10
C CYS A 71 -10.77 -20.04 1.15
N LEU A 72 -10.78 -19.26 2.23
CA LEU A 72 -9.67 -18.41 2.64
C LEU A 72 -9.09 -18.99 3.92
N LEU A 73 -7.78 -19.22 3.93
CA LEU A 73 -7.02 -19.66 5.09
C LEU A 73 -6.35 -18.47 5.74
N ASP A 74 -5.75 -18.73 6.91
CA ASP A 74 -4.83 -17.80 7.57
C ASP A 74 -5.43 -16.40 7.81
N LEU A 75 -6.51 -16.37 8.60
CA LEU A 75 -7.26 -15.15 8.90
C LEU A 75 -6.69 -14.36 10.07
N GLU A 76 -5.48 -14.69 10.55
CA GLU A 76 -4.88 -14.07 11.74
C GLU A 76 -4.48 -12.60 11.49
N TRP A 77 -4.24 -12.25 10.22
CA TRP A 77 -3.83 -10.91 9.77
C TRP A 77 -4.98 -10.14 9.10
N VAL A 78 -6.13 -10.10 9.76
CA VAL A 78 -7.29 -9.32 9.33
C VAL A 78 -7.44 -8.08 10.21
N CYS A 79 -7.48 -6.90 9.60
CA CYS A 79 -7.54 -5.62 10.29
C CYS A 79 -8.67 -4.73 9.76
N ALA A 80 -9.26 -3.91 10.63
CA ALA A 80 -10.11 -2.80 10.20
C ALA A 80 -9.23 -1.61 9.83
N LEU A 81 -9.07 -1.35 8.53
CA LEU A 81 -8.16 -0.33 7.98
C LEU A 81 -8.91 0.73 7.17
N PRO A 82 -8.37 1.96 7.05
CA PRO A 82 -8.94 3.00 6.19
C PRO A 82 -9.21 2.50 4.77
N SER A 83 -10.29 2.95 4.14
CA SER A 83 -10.58 2.58 2.75
C SER A 83 -9.46 2.97 1.78
N GLU A 84 -8.72 4.04 2.08
CA GLU A 84 -7.60 4.50 1.25
C GLU A 84 -6.41 3.52 1.25
N MET A 85 -6.34 2.60 2.23
CA MET A 85 -5.33 1.52 2.27
C MET A 85 -5.66 0.34 1.36
N LEU A 86 -6.90 0.25 0.86
CA LEU A 86 -7.29 -0.87 0.02
C LEU A 86 -6.66 -0.72 -1.36
N VAL A 87 -5.91 -1.74 -1.78
CA VAL A 87 -5.12 -1.73 -3.01
C VAL A 87 -5.28 -3.03 -3.80
N VAL A 88 -5.04 -2.96 -5.11
CA VAL A 88 -4.94 -4.18 -5.93
C VAL A 88 -3.67 -4.91 -5.52
N LEU A 89 -3.80 -6.20 -5.24
CA LEU A 89 -2.72 -7.03 -4.72
C LEU A 89 -1.60 -7.16 -5.75
N TYR A 90 -0.40 -6.70 -5.38
CA TYR A 90 0.77 -6.68 -6.26
C TYR A 90 1.22 -8.07 -6.74
N TRP A 91 0.82 -9.15 -6.02
CA TRP A 91 1.21 -10.51 -6.37
C TRP A 91 0.33 -11.12 -7.46
N PHE A 92 -0.72 -10.44 -7.95
CA PHE A 92 -1.48 -10.88 -9.13
C PHE A 92 -0.60 -11.05 -10.37
N THR A 93 0.50 -10.30 -10.44
CA THR A 93 1.54 -10.41 -11.47
C THR A 93 2.78 -11.18 -10.99
N GLY A 94 2.71 -11.86 -9.84
CA GLY A 94 3.84 -12.57 -9.23
C GLY A 94 4.97 -11.66 -8.70
N TYR A 95 4.72 -10.36 -8.51
CA TYR A 95 5.73 -9.41 -8.07
C TYR A 95 5.83 -9.29 -6.53
N LYS A 96 6.91 -8.67 -6.05
CA LYS A 96 7.14 -8.37 -4.63
C LYS A 96 6.66 -6.96 -4.28
N VAL A 97 6.51 -6.69 -2.98
CA VAL A 97 6.06 -5.41 -2.40
C VAL A 97 6.87 -4.18 -2.85
N ASN A 98 8.14 -4.36 -3.24
CA ASN A 98 8.98 -3.28 -3.81
C ASN A 98 8.43 -2.73 -5.14
N GLY A 99 7.36 -3.35 -5.65
CA GLY A 99 6.53 -2.86 -6.73
C GLY A 99 7.12 -3.15 -8.11
N PRO A 100 6.27 -3.25 -9.14
CA PRO A 100 6.72 -3.37 -10.51
C PRO A 100 7.37 -2.07 -11.02
N LYS A 101 8.44 -2.19 -11.81
CA LYS A 101 9.19 -1.07 -12.43
C LYS A 101 9.22 -1.22 -13.95
N GLY A 102 9.23 -0.09 -14.67
CA GLY A 102 9.28 -0.07 -16.14
C GLY A 102 8.10 -0.82 -16.75
N ASP A 103 8.36 -1.69 -17.73
CA ASP A 103 7.35 -2.50 -18.43
C ASP A 103 6.46 -3.32 -17.49
N ARG A 104 7.00 -3.76 -16.35
CA ARG A 104 6.24 -4.50 -15.33
C ARG A 104 5.14 -3.66 -14.69
N LEU A 105 5.34 -2.34 -14.61
CA LEU A 105 4.34 -1.43 -14.06
C LEU A 105 3.14 -1.33 -15.00
N GLU A 106 3.38 -1.41 -16.30
CA GLU A 106 2.32 -1.38 -17.31
C GLU A 106 1.48 -2.65 -17.30
N GLU A 107 2.12 -3.81 -17.15
CA GLU A 107 1.42 -5.09 -16.96
C GLU A 107 0.54 -5.06 -15.71
N PHE A 108 1.10 -4.63 -14.57
CA PHE A 108 0.32 -4.50 -13.34
C PHE A 108 -0.83 -3.50 -13.50
N ASN A 109 -0.60 -2.37 -14.19
CA ASN A 109 -1.63 -1.38 -14.45
C ASN A 109 -2.78 -1.97 -15.28
N THR A 110 -2.48 -2.84 -16.24
CA THR A 110 -3.50 -3.55 -17.04
C THR A 110 -4.39 -4.43 -16.17
N ILE A 111 -3.78 -5.27 -15.31
CA ILE A 111 -4.53 -6.13 -14.37
C ILE A 111 -5.30 -5.30 -13.35
N ARG A 112 -4.70 -4.22 -12.84
CA ARG A 112 -5.36 -3.27 -11.92
C ARG A 112 -6.61 -2.67 -12.53
N TYR A 113 -6.54 -2.20 -13.78
CA TYR A 113 -7.70 -1.66 -14.51
C TYR A 113 -8.80 -2.71 -14.67
N GLU A 114 -8.45 -3.94 -15.04
CA GLU A 114 -9.42 -5.02 -15.16
C GLU A 114 -10.10 -5.32 -13.82
N PHE A 115 -9.31 -5.41 -12.74
CA PHE A 115 -9.82 -5.65 -11.40
C PHE A 115 -10.81 -4.57 -10.96
N ILE A 116 -10.43 -3.30 -11.09
CA ILE A 116 -11.27 -2.16 -10.67
C ILE A 116 -12.55 -2.10 -11.52
N ARG A 117 -12.48 -2.40 -12.81
CA ARG A 117 -13.65 -2.48 -13.69
C ARG A 117 -14.61 -3.59 -13.25
N ILE A 118 -14.10 -4.77 -12.90
CA ILE A 118 -14.92 -5.88 -12.39
C ILE A 118 -15.55 -5.50 -11.04
N LEU A 119 -14.77 -4.88 -10.16
CA LEU A 119 -15.23 -4.39 -8.86
C LEU A 119 -16.38 -3.39 -9.02
N ASP A 120 -16.21 -2.37 -9.86
CA ASP A 120 -17.23 -1.35 -10.15
C ASP A 120 -18.56 -1.97 -10.64
N VAL A 121 -18.48 -2.93 -11.58
CA VAL A 121 -19.68 -3.66 -12.05
C VAL A 121 -20.34 -4.44 -10.92
N LYS A 122 -19.57 -5.05 -10.02
CA LYS A 122 -20.09 -5.80 -8.86
C LYS A 122 -20.71 -4.86 -7.82
N GLU A 123 -20.07 -3.74 -7.52
CA GLU A 123 -20.57 -2.72 -6.60
C GLU A 123 -21.95 -2.20 -7.03
N ARG A 124 -22.12 -1.90 -8.32
CA ARG A 124 -23.41 -1.46 -8.89
C ARG A 124 -24.50 -2.52 -8.79
N LYS A 125 -24.16 -3.80 -8.98
CA LYS A 125 -25.12 -4.92 -8.93
C LYS A 125 -25.58 -5.26 -7.52
N VAL A 126 -24.67 -5.22 -6.54
CA VAL A 126 -24.98 -5.55 -5.13
C VAL A 126 -25.74 -4.40 -4.46
N GLY A 127 -25.71 -3.20 -5.06
CA GLY A 127 -26.15 -1.97 -4.43
C GLY A 127 -25.14 -1.57 -3.37
N ALA A 128 -24.53 -0.39 -3.51
CA ALA A 128 -23.56 0.09 -2.53
C ALA A 128 -24.24 0.24 -1.15
N LYS A 129 -24.15 -0.81 -0.32
CA LYS A 129 -24.64 -0.77 1.07
C LYS A 129 -23.87 0.24 1.91
N HIS A 130 -22.68 0.62 1.45
CA HIS A 130 -21.80 1.59 2.08
C HIS A 130 -21.73 2.84 1.19
N ARG A 131 -21.66 4.03 1.80
CA ARG A 131 -21.61 5.33 1.08
C ARG A 131 -20.34 5.53 0.25
N THR A 132 -19.37 4.63 0.35
CA THR A 132 -18.06 4.72 -0.30
C THR A 132 -17.96 3.66 -1.39
N SER A 133 -17.70 4.10 -2.62
CA SER A 133 -17.34 3.19 -3.71
C SER A 133 -15.85 2.86 -3.62
N LEU A 134 -15.54 1.58 -3.46
CA LEU A 134 -14.17 1.08 -3.35
C LEU A 134 -13.45 1.22 -4.69
N SER A 135 -14.13 0.97 -5.81
CA SER A 135 -13.54 1.16 -7.13
C SER A 135 -13.06 2.60 -7.35
N VAL A 136 -13.87 3.60 -6.97
CA VAL A 136 -13.48 5.02 -7.02
C VAL A 136 -12.31 5.32 -6.09
N VAL A 137 -12.34 4.85 -4.85
CA VAL A 137 -11.24 5.08 -3.90
C VAL A 137 -9.94 4.47 -4.41
N MET A 138 -9.96 3.24 -4.91
CA MET A 138 -8.77 2.57 -5.45
C MET A 138 -8.18 3.31 -6.66
N GLU A 139 -9.03 3.84 -7.55
CA GLU A 139 -8.58 4.65 -8.70
C GLU A 139 -7.95 5.97 -8.24
N GLU A 140 -8.63 6.72 -7.36
CA GLU A 140 -8.12 7.98 -6.81
C GLU A 140 -6.78 7.80 -6.09
N MET A 141 -6.62 6.72 -5.33
CA MET A 141 -5.38 6.40 -4.63
C MET A 141 -4.24 6.03 -5.59
N TRP A 142 -4.56 5.43 -6.73
CA TRP A 142 -3.59 5.15 -7.78
C TRP A 142 -3.14 6.42 -8.50
N ASP A 143 -4.09 7.25 -8.93
CA ASP A 143 -3.85 8.50 -9.67
C ASP A 143 -3.05 9.51 -8.85
N SER A 144 -3.45 9.67 -7.57
CA SER A 144 -2.76 10.55 -6.63
C SER A 144 -1.39 10.02 -6.19
N LYS A 145 -1.01 8.78 -6.55
CA LYS A 145 0.18 8.07 -6.03
C LYS A 145 0.10 7.74 -4.55
N GLY A 146 -1.06 7.87 -3.91
CA GLY A 146 -1.26 7.55 -2.51
C GLY A 146 -1.19 6.06 -2.16
N VAL A 147 -1.40 5.16 -3.14
CA VAL A 147 -1.11 3.72 -2.99
C VAL A 147 0.29 3.50 -2.42
N TRP A 148 1.27 4.24 -2.94
CA TRP A 148 2.64 4.10 -2.49
C TRP A 148 2.84 4.63 -1.09
N PHE A 149 2.19 5.75 -0.73
CA PHE A 149 2.19 6.27 0.64
C PHE A 149 1.76 5.20 1.66
N TRP A 150 0.67 4.48 1.38
CA TRP A 150 0.18 3.45 2.28
C TRP A 150 1.14 2.25 2.36
N TYR A 151 1.69 1.79 1.24
CA TYR A 151 2.75 0.76 1.25
C TYR A 151 3.99 1.20 2.04
N TYR A 152 4.38 2.47 1.98
CA TYR A 152 5.54 2.97 2.73
C TYR A 152 5.32 2.88 4.23
N ILE A 153 4.13 3.25 4.71
CA ILE A 153 3.86 3.26 6.15
C ILE A 153 3.53 1.87 6.70
N GLU A 154 3.12 0.93 5.85
CA GLU A 154 2.90 -0.47 6.21
C GLU A 154 4.22 -1.26 6.27
N SER A 155 5.13 -1.02 5.33
CA SER A 155 6.38 -1.79 5.26
C SER A 155 7.48 -1.22 6.14
N VAL A 156 7.78 -1.89 7.24
CA VAL A 156 8.86 -1.47 8.15
C VAL A 156 10.27 -1.65 7.57
N ASN A 157 10.43 -2.56 6.61
CA ASN A 157 11.72 -2.85 5.99
C ASN A 157 11.89 -2.18 4.61
N ALA A 158 10.80 -2.00 3.85
CA ALA A 158 10.87 -1.43 2.50
C ALA A 158 10.65 0.08 2.45
N MET A 159 10.16 0.71 3.53
CA MET A 159 9.84 2.15 3.58
C MET A 159 10.93 3.03 2.97
N TYR A 160 12.19 2.82 3.36
CA TYR A 160 13.30 3.64 2.86
C TYR A 160 13.46 3.54 1.34
N TYR A 161 13.60 2.30 0.84
CA TYR A 161 13.81 2.03 -0.58
C TYR A 161 12.66 2.56 -1.41
N LEU A 162 11.44 2.37 -0.92
CA LEU A 162 10.23 2.79 -1.58
C LEU A 162 10.08 4.33 -1.61
N VAL A 163 10.43 5.03 -0.53
CA VAL A 163 10.45 6.51 -0.49
C VAL A 163 11.52 7.07 -1.42
N ALA A 164 12.74 6.52 -1.36
CA ALA A 164 13.85 6.95 -2.20
C ALA A 164 13.56 6.76 -3.69
N ASP A 165 12.96 5.63 -4.07
CA ASP A 165 12.69 5.27 -5.47
C ASP A 165 11.50 6.02 -6.08
N ARG A 166 10.48 6.33 -5.29
CA ARG A 166 9.17 6.74 -5.83
C ARG A 166 8.63 8.05 -5.27
N LEU A 167 8.94 8.40 -4.02
CA LEU A 167 8.40 9.60 -3.40
C LEU A 167 9.33 10.80 -3.60
N CYS A 168 10.62 10.66 -3.30
CA CYS A 168 11.58 11.76 -3.46
C CYS A 168 11.64 12.34 -4.89
N PRO A 169 11.62 11.51 -5.97
CA PRO A 169 11.63 12.04 -7.33
C PRO A 169 10.43 12.93 -7.68
N GLN A 170 9.29 12.78 -6.98
CA GLN A 170 8.10 13.63 -7.20
C GLN A 170 8.31 15.07 -6.72
N TYR A 171 9.32 15.30 -5.87
CA TYR A 171 9.66 16.60 -5.30
C TYR A 171 11.01 17.12 -5.79
N GLY A 172 11.64 16.46 -6.78
CA GLY A 172 12.95 16.83 -7.29
C GLY A 172 14.12 16.45 -6.35
N GLU A 173 13.87 15.58 -5.38
CA GLU A 173 14.83 15.19 -4.35
C GLU A 173 15.34 13.75 -4.55
N SER A 174 16.47 13.43 -3.92
CA SER A 174 16.99 12.05 -3.88
C SER A 174 17.55 11.73 -2.49
N LEU A 175 17.42 10.47 -2.06
CA LEU A 175 18.06 9.97 -0.86
C LEU A 175 19.29 9.15 -1.22
N SER A 176 20.29 9.15 -0.33
CA SER A 176 21.49 8.34 -0.48
C SER A 176 21.14 6.84 -0.65
N PRO A 177 21.87 6.05 -1.43
CA PRO A 177 21.66 4.60 -1.45
C PRO A 177 21.92 4.01 -0.06
N LYS A 178 21.09 3.05 0.37
CA LYS A 178 21.47 2.18 1.50
C LYS A 178 22.57 1.23 1.02
N VAL A 179 23.70 1.23 1.72
CA VAL A 179 24.82 0.28 1.51
C VAL A 179 24.41 -1.10 1.99
#